data_AF-A0A1L4BVB7-F1
#
_entry.id   AF-A0A1L4BVB7-F1
#
_cell.length_a   1.000
_cell.length_b   1.000
_cell.length_c   1.000
_cell.angle_alpha   90.00
_cell.angle_beta   90.00
_cell.angle_gamma   90.00
#
_symmetry.space_group_name_H-M   'P 1'
#
loop_
_entity.id
_entity.type
_entity.pdbx_description
1 polymer ?
#
loop_
_entity_poly.entity_id
_entity_poly.type
_entity_poly.pdbx_seq_one_letter_code
_entity_poly.pdbx_strand_id
1 'polypeptide(L)'
;MDNVGDYQFFGAAYSNVSGFQTANGGDVGAFDVNYGLAISDINFEAEALITDTGVGGINNSSSVSPKNIAGVPFFGSVRPSANLIYDGFLGSGGVVASWSTQLSYTATVFNKRLIPYVDYSQILQNTDNYSYQYGAGFRYNIFYGSWIGLDYTNINSSSTHFNERQNYISLDYTLYL
;
A
#
# COMPACT_ATOMS: atom_id res chain seq x y z
N MET A 1 1.12 -9.76 -28.51
CA MET A 1 0.86 -9.25 -27.15
C MET A 1 0.09 -7.98 -27.35
N ASP A 2 -1.22 -8.04 -27.11
CA ASP A 2 -2.10 -6.90 -27.30
C ASP A 2 -1.62 -5.74 -26.44
N ASN A 3 -1.48 -4.56 -27.04
CA ASN A 3 -1.37 -3.33 -26.25
C ASN A 3 -2.67 -3.28 -25.44
N VAL A 4 -2.56 -3.38 -24.12
CA VAL A 4 -3.64 -2.95 -23.24
C VAL A 4 -3.80 -1.47 -23.58
N GLY A 5 -4.82 -1.14 -24.38
CA GLY A 5 -5.03 0.21 -24.86
C GLY A 5 -5.30 1.17 -23.70
N ASP A 6 -5.36 2.46 -23.99
CA ASP A 6 -5.69 3.48 -23.02
C ASP A 6 -6.94 3.05 -22.22
N TYR A 7 -6.82 3.01 -20.89
CA TYR A 7 -7.90 2.63 -20.01
C TYR A 7 -8.00 3.58 -18.83
N GLN A 8 -9.22 3.73 -18.33
CA GLN A 8 -9.51 4.43 -17.11
C GLN A 8 -10.54 3.60 -16.34
N PHE A 9 -10.32 3.42 -15.06
CA PHE A 9 -11.29 2.77 -14.18
C PHE A 9 -11.44 3.55 -12.88
N PHE A 10 -12.62 3.40 -12.30
CA PHE A 10 -12.95 3.86 -10.97
C PHE A 10 -13.76 2.78 -10.28
N GLY A 11 -13.34 2.41 -9.08
CA GLY A 11 -14.02 1.45 -8.21
C GLY A 11 -14.29 2.08 -6.86
N ALA A 12 -15.42 1.71 -6.27
CA ALA A 12 -15.76 2.05 -4.90
C ALA A 12 -16.49 0.87 -4.26
N ALA A 13 -16.16 0.59 -3.01
CA ALA A 13 -16.76 -0.47 -2.23
C ALA A 13 -16.99 -0.01 -0.79
N TYR A 14 -17.96 -0.63 -0.14
CA TYR A 14 -18.15 -0.55 1.29
C TYR A 14 -18.20 -1.97 1.85
N SER A 15 -17.47 -2.20 2.94
CA SER A 15 -17.59 -3.40 3.74
C SER A 15 -17.98 -3.01 5.15
N ASN A 16 -18.99 -3.67 5.71
CA ASN A 16 -19.34 -3.54 7.12
C ASN A 16 -18.40 -4.35 8.05
N VAL A 17 -17.46 -5.12 7.49
CA VAL A 17 -16.45 -5.89 8.23
C VAL A 17 -15.08 -5.63 7.61
N SER A 18 -14.26 -4.82 8.27
CA SER A 18 -12.93 -4.39 7.77
C SER A 18 -11.74 -5.10 8.42
N GLY A 19 -11.98 -6.05 9.32
CA GLY A 19 -10.91 -6.65 10.15
C GLY A 19 -10.57 -5.82 11.40
N PHE A 20 -11.26 -4.70 11.60
CA PHE A 20 -11.15 -3.84 12.77
C PHE A 20 -12.35 -3.99 13.70
N GLN A 21 -12.14 -3.61 14.96
CA GLN A 21 -13.18 -3.48 15.98
C GLN A 21 -13.06 -2.14 16.70
N THR A 22 -14.19 -1.64 17.18
CA THR A 22 -14.28 -0.50 18.08
C THR A 22 -13.70 -0.87 19.46
N ALA A 23 -13.42 0.13 20.31
CA ALA A 23 -12.96 -0.10 21.68
C ALA A 23 -13.90 -0.97 22.52
N ASN A 24 -15.18 -1.03 22.15
CA ASN A 24 -16.21 -1.83 22.83
C ASN A 24 -16.49 -3.17 22.13
N GLY A 25 -15.67 -3.57 21.16
CA GLY A 25 -15.78 -4.88 20.49
C GLY A 25 -16.83 -4.98 19.38
N GLY A 26 -17.42 -3.86 18.94
CA GLY A 26 -18.28 -3.82 17.75
C GLY A 26 -17.47 -3.81 16.46
N ASP A 27 -18.00 -4.37 15.38
CA ASP A 27 -17.38 -4.35 14.05
C ASP A 27 -17.21 -2.92 13.53
N VAL A 28 -16.15 -2.71 12.76
CA VAL A 28 -15.88 -1.45 12.05
C VAL A 28 -16.01 -1.70 10.56
N GLY A 29 -16.78 -0.86 9.87
CA GLY A 29 -16.85 -0.86 8.42
C GLY A 29 -15.79 0.04 7.78
N ALA A 30 -15.65 -0.06 6.47
CA ALA A 30 -14.72 0.73 5.69
C ALA A 30 -15.27 1.03 4.29
N PHE A 31 -15.02 2.26 3.83
CA PHE A 31 -15.16 2.67 2.45
C PHE A 31 -13.82 2.56 1.76
N ASP A 32 -13.80 1.95 0.59
CA ASP A 32 -12.63 1.74 -0.25
C ASP A 32 -12.92 2.34 -1.63
N VAL A 33 -11.98 3.11 -2.17
CA VAL A 33 -12.04 3.66 -3.52
C VAL A 33 -10.72 3.42 -4.23
N ASN A 34 -10.81 3.07 -5.51
CA ASN A 34 -9.65 2.90 -6.38
C ASN A 34 -9.88 3.60 -7.71
N TYR A 35 -8.79 4.08 -8.28
CA TYR A 35 -8.76 4.75 -9.56
C TYR A 35 -7.49 4.34 -10.29
N GLY A 36 -7.62 3.98 -11.56
CA GLY A 36 -6.48 3.68 -12.40
C GLY A 36 -6.64 4.29 -13.78
N LEU A 37 -5.52 4.70 -14.33
CA LEU A 37 -5.41 5.35 -15.62
C LEU A 37 -4.16 4.85 -16.32
N ALA A 38 -4.31 4.32 -17.52
CA ALA A 38 -3.22 4.14 -18.46
C ALA A 38 -3.53 4.96 -19.71
N ILE A 39 -2.63 5.89 -20.07
CA ILE A 39 -2.70 6.63 -21.33
C ILE A 39 -1.33 6.55 -21.98
N SER A 40 -1.28 5.99 -23.18
CA SER A 40 -0.03 5.77 -23.91
C SER A 40 0.95 4.97 -23.04
N ASP A 41 2.13 5.53 -22.75
CA ASP A 41 3.15 4.91 -21.91
C ASP A 41 3.05 5.28 -20.42
N ILE A 42 2.08 6.12 -20.01
CA ILE A 42 1.91 6.58 -18.63
C ILE A 42 0.88 5.71 -17.92
N ASN A 43 1.21 5.23 -16.72
CA ASN A 43 0.26 4.56 -15.82
C ASN A 43 0.20 5.29 -14.48
N PHE A 44 -1.01 5.53 -14.01
CA PHE A 44 -1.31 6.12 -12.71
C PHE A 44 -2.34 5.27 -11.97
N GLU A 45 -2.07 4.99 -10.71
CA GLU A 45 -2.95 4.24 -9.83
C GLU A 45 -3.11 4.99 -8.52
N ALA A 46 -4.32 5.01 -7.97
CA ALA A 46 -4.62 5.56 -6.67
C ALA A 46 -5.63 4.64 -5.96
N GLU A 47 -5.42 4.43 -4.67
CA GLU A 47 -6.32 3.66 -3.80
C GLU A 47 -6.47 4.43 -2.48
N ALA A 48 -7.66 4.50 -1.92
CA ALA A 48 -7.91 5.11 -0.62
C ALA A 48 -8.98 4.35 0.14
N LEU A 49 -8.80 4.26 1.45
CA LEU A 49 -9.71 3.61 2.37
C LEU A 49 -9.92 4.47 3.61
N ILE A 50 -11.15 4.51 4.11
CA ILE A 50 -11.49 5.16 5.38
C ILE A 50 -12.48 4.31 6.18
N THR A 51 -12.24 4.14 7.48
CA THR A 51 -13.20 3.44 8.34
C THR A 51 -14.43 4.30 8.63
N ASP A 52 -15.60 3.68 8.72
CA ASP A 52 -16.84 4.40 9.02
C ASP A 52 -16.94 4.83 10.49
N THR A 53 -16.18 4.17 11.35
CA THR A 53 -16.19 4.33 12.80
C THR A 53 -14.77 4.26 13.35
N GLY A 54 -14.58 4.74 14.58
CA GLY A 54 -13.31 4.69 15.30
C GLY A 54 -12.83 3.27 15.58
N VAL A 55 -11.54 3.03 15.32
CA VAL A 55 -10.87 1.75 15.53
C VAL A 55 -10.22 1.71 16.91
N GLY A 56 -10.64 0.75 17.73
CA GLY A 56 -10.02 0.44 19.02
C GLY A 56 -9.07 -0.75 18.97
N GLY A 57 -9.05 -1.50 17.87
CA GLY A 57 -8.10 -2.58 17.64
C GLY A 57 -8.47 -3.45 16.44
N ILE A 58 -7.73 -4.54 16.27
CA ILE A 58 -7.98 -5.56 15.25
C ILE A 58 -8.91 -6.65 15.78
N ASN A 59 -9.77 -7.22 14.92
CA ASN A 59 -10.63 -8.35 15.27
C ASN A 59 -9.99 -9.69 14.81
N ASN A 60 -10.68 -10.81 15.02
CA ASN A 60 -10.17 -12.14 14.64
C ASN A 60 -10.13 -12.40 13.12
N SER A 61 -10.83 -11.60 12.30
CA SER A 61 -10.76 -11.71 10.84
C SER A 61 -9.61 -10.89 10.24
N SER A 62 -8.91 -10.08 11.04
CA SER A 62 -7.73 -9.34 10.60
C SER A 62 -6.61 -10.28 10.13
N SER A 63 -5.92 -9.92 9.06
CA SER A 63 -4.75 -10.62 8.53
C SER A 63 -3.53 -10.58 9.43
N VAL A 64 -3.50 -9.65 10.37
CA VAL A 64 -2.45 -9.53 11.38
C VAL A 64 -2.90 -10.04 12.76
N SER A 65 -4.08 -10.66 12.85
CA SER A 65 -4.53 -11.30 14.08
C SER A 65 -3.66 -12.52 14.38
N PRO A 66 -3.15 -12.68 15.61
CA PRO A 66 -2.45 -13.91 16.03
C PRO A 66 -3.29 -15.19 15.87
N LYS A 67 -4.62 -15.04 15.72
CA LYS A 67 -5.58 -16.12 15.56
C LYS A 67 -5.97 -16.39 14.10
N ASN A 68 -5.49 -15.58 13.15
CA ASN A 68 -5.82 -15.72 11.74
C ASN A 68 -4.56 -16.08 10.93
N ILE A 69 -4.50 -17.31 10.41
CA ILE A 69 -3.38 -17.81 9.61
C ILE A 69 -3.61 -17.52 8.10
N ALA A 70 -4.75 -16.94 7.73
CA ALA A 70 -5.09 -16.63 6.34
C ALA A 70 -5.83 -15.29 6.26
N GLY A 71 -5.10 -14.19 6.18
CA GLY A 71 -5.68 -12.91 5.79
C GLY A 71 -4.72 -12.14 4.89
N VAL A 72 -5.28 -11.50 3.88
CA VAL A 72 -4.56 -10.58 2.99
C VAL A 72 -4.08 -9.38 3.83
N PRO A 73 -2.78 -9.05 3.84
CA PRO A 73 -2.27 -7.96 4.67
C PRO A 73 -3.00 -6.65 4.36
N PHE A 74 -3.41 -5.91 5.39
CA PHE A 74 -3.99 -4.54 5.34
C PHE A 74 -2.96 -3.48 4.88
N PHE A 75 -1.89 -3.91 4.23
CA PHE A 75 -0.70 -3.14 3.95
C PHE A 75 -0.38 -3.30 2.47
N GLY A 76 -1.25 -2.76 1.62
CA GLY A 76 -1.02 -2.74 0.17
C GLY A 76 0.26 -2.00 -0.21
N SER A 77 0.74 -1.09 0.65
CA SER A 77 1.81 -0.16 0.28
C SER A 77 2.73 0.27 1.43
N VAL A 78 2.25 0.42 2.67
CA VAL A 78 3.11 0.66 3.86
C VAL A 78 3.20 -0.61 4.69
N ARG A 79 4.40 -1.16 4.88
CA ARG A 79 4.63 -2.26 5.85
C ARG A 79 5.06 -1.66 7.20
N PRO A 80 4.15 -1.43 8.16
CA PRO A 80 4.56 -0.91 9.46
C PRO A 80 5.49 -1.91 10.14
N SER A 81 6.47 -1.39 10.89
CA SER A 81 7.34 -2.23 11.68
C SER A 81 6.54 -3.02 12.70
N ALA A 82 7.03 -4.21 13.07
CA ALA A 82 6.37 -5.05 14.06
C ALA A 82 6.14 -4.28 15.38
N ASN A 83 7.06 -3.38 15.74
CA ASN A 83 6.93 -2.50 16.91
C ASN A 83 5.69 -1.59 16.81
N LEU A 84 5.41 -1.02 15.65
CA LEU A 84 4.23 -0.18 15.42
C LEU A 84 2.93 -0.98 15.61
N ILE A 85 2.90 -2.22 15.12
CA ILE A 85 1.76 -3.14 15.28
C ILE A 85 1.55 -3.46 16.77
N TYR A 86 2.62 -3.73 17.52
CA TYR A 86 2.56 -4.05 18.95
C TYR A 86 2.26 -2.83 19.84
N ASP A 87 2.53 -1.61 19.38
CA ASP A 87 2.27 -0.37 20.14
C ASP A 87 0.80 0.09 20.07
N GLY A 88 -0.07 -0.67 19.39
CA GLY A 88 -1.48 -0.29 19.25
C GLY A 88 -1.66 0.93 18.34
N PHE A 89 -0.82 1.07 17.32
CA PHE A 89 -0.87 2.15 16.32
C PHE A 89 -2.26 2.42 15.71
N LEU A 90 -3.08 1.37 15.56
CA LEU A 90 -4.47 1.46 15.05
C LEU A 90 -5.52 1.35 16.17
N GLY A 91 -5.14 1.47 17.43
CA GLY A 91 -5.99 1.24 18.60
C GLY A 91 -6.41 2.51 19.33
N SER A 92 -6.15 3.70 18.79
CA SER A 92 -6.38 4.96 19.52
C SER A 92 -7.85 5.38 19.64
N GLY A 93 -8.78 4.62 19.07
CA GLY A 93 -10.21 4.94 19.00
C GLY A 93 -10.59 5.89 17.88
N GLY A 94 -9.62 6.38 17.09
CA GLY A 94 -9.87 7.26 15.94
C GLY A 94 -10.23 6.48 14.67
N VAL A 95 -10.84 7.18 13.71
CA VAL A 95 -11.05 6.65 12.35
C VAL A 95 -9.68 6.40 11.71
N VAL A 96 -9.55 5.30 10.98
CA VAL A 96 -8.35 4.98 10.22
C VAL A 96 -8.59 5.35 8.77
N ALA A 97 -7.69 6.15 8.22
CA ALA A 97 -7.64 6.46 6.79
C ALA A 97 -6.32 5.96 6.22
N SER A 98 -6.34 5.46 5.00
CA SER A 98 -5.15 5.09 4.25
C SER A 98 -5.34 5.47 2.79
N TRP A 99 -4.25 5.82 2.11
CA TRP A 99 -4.26 5.97 0.67
C TRP A 99 -2.89 5.69 0.09
N SER A 100 -2.87 5.35 -1.19
CA SER A 100 -1.66 5.16 -1.97
C SER A 100 -1.84 5.70 -3.36
N THR A 101 -0.72 6.10 -3.97
CA THR A 101 -0.64 6.52 -5.35
C THR A 101 0.64 5.99 -5.97
N GLN A 102 0.57 5.57 -7.22
CA GLN A 102 1.74 5.20 -8.01
C GLN A 102 1.65 5.87 -9.38
N LEU A 103 2.78 6.37 -9.87
CA LEU A 103 2.94 6.86 -11.22
C LEU A 103 4.14 6.15 -11.87
N SER A 104 3.96 5.65 -13.09
CA SER A 104 5.02 5.05 -13.89
C SER A 104 4.97 5.48 -15.34
N TYR A 105 6.11 5.36 -16.03
CA TYR A 105 6.24 5.65 -17.45
C TYR A 105 7.01 4.54 -18.15
N THR A 106 6.51 4.03 -19.27
CA THR A 106 7.18 2.99 -20.05
C THR A 106 8.03 3.62 -21.16
N ALA A 107 9.35 3.64 -20.94
CA ALA A 107 10.31 4.06 -21.96
C ALA A 107 10.86 2.86 -22.74
N THR A 108 11.27 3.08 -23.99
CA THR A 108 12.08 2.12 -24.75
C THR A 108 13.54 2.58 -24.77
N VAL A 109 14.43 1.76 -24.21
CA VAL A 109 15.88 2.00 -24.16
C VAL A 109 16.57 0.75 -24.70
N PHE A 110 17.44 0.89 -25.71
CA PHE A 110 18.10 -0.25 -26.39
C PHE A 110 17.14 -1.36 -26.87
N ASN A 111 15.97 -0.97 -27.41
CA ASN A 111 14.89 -1.89 -27.81
C ASN A 111 14.34 -2.76 -26.67
N LYS A 112 14.49 -2.30 -25.43
CA LYS A 112 13.98 -2.92 -24.22
C LYS A 112 13.12 -1.94 -23.43
N ARG A 113 12.19 -2.46 -22.64
CA ARG A 113 11.32 -1.64 -21.79
C ARG A 113 12.05 -1.23 -20.52
N LEU A 114 12.02 0.05 -20.21
CA LEU A 114 12.44 0.64 -18.95
C LEU A 114 11.23 1.34 -18.33
N ILE A 115 10.88 0.97 -17.10
CA ILE A 115 9.72 1.51 -16.38
C ILE A 115 10.22 2.19 -15.11
N PRO A 116 10.61 3.48 -15.15
CA PRO A 116 10.71 4.29 -13.93
C PRO A 116 9.34 4.45 -13.28
N TYR A 117 9.34 4.55 -11.95
CA TYR A 117 8.14 4.83 -11.17
C TYR A 117 8.46 5.62 -9.92
N VAL A 118 7.42 6.28 -9.40
CA VAL A 118 7.37 6.85 -8.06
C VAL A 118 6.10 6.38 -7.38
N ASP A 119 6.18 6.18 -6.07
CA ASP A 119 5.05 5.76 -5.25
C ASP A 119 5.00 6.54 -3.95
N TYR A 120 3.79 6.68 -3.44
CA TYR A 120 3.49 7.24 -2.14
C TYR A 120 2.40 6.43 -1.49
N SER A 121 2.49 6.23 -0.18
CA SER A 121 1.38 5.68 0.60
C SER A 121 1.39 6.20 2.02
N GLN A 122 0.20 6.23 2.62
CA GLN A 122 -0.01 6.71 3.97
C GLN A 122 -1.10 5.89 4.67
N ILE A 123 -0.93 5.72 5.97
CA ILE A 123 -1.95 5.32 6.92
C ILE A 123 -1.95 6.30 8.10
N LEU A 124 -3.14 6.72 8.52
CA LEU A 124 -3.35 7.76 9.52
C LEU A 124 -4.53 7.37 10.41
N GLN A 125 -4.32 7.40 11.72
CA GLN A 125 -5.41 7.37 12.70
C GLN A 125 -5.57 8.72 13.40
N ASN A 126 -4.47 9.41 13.71
CA ASN A 126 -4.45 10.76 14.28
C ASN A 126 -3.05 11.39 14.08
N THR A 127 -2.83 12.61 14.59
CA THR A 127 -1.56 13.34 14.43
C THR A 127 -0.34 12.67 15.07
N ASP A 128 -0.56 11.81 16.07
CA ASP A 128 0.49 11.10 16.79
C ASP A 128 0.70 9.68 16.21
N ASN A 129 -0.35 9.11 15.60
CA ASN A 129 -0.41 7.77 15.02
C ASN A 129 -0.60 7.86 13.49
N TYR A 130 0.52 7.94 12.77
CA TYR A 130 0.58 7.85 11.32
C TYR A 130 1.81 7.09 10.82
N SER A 131 1.73 6.57 9.60
CA SER A 131 2.89 6.06 8.88
C SER A 131 2.74 6.42 7.41
N TYR A 132 3.82 6.86 6.78
CA TYR A 132 3.85 7.11 5.35
C TYR A 132 5.13 6.58 4.73
N GLN A 133 5.02 6.24 3.46
CA GLN A 133 6.10 5.77 2.62
C GLN A 133 6.14 6.60 1.35
N TYR A 134 7.34 6.89 0.88
CA TYR A 134 7.56 7.33 -0.49
C TYR A 134 8.72 6.56 -1.09
N GLY A 135 8.59 6.25 -2.38
CA GLY A 135 9.53 5.42 -3.10
C GLY A 135 9.75 5.91 -4.51
N ALA A 136 10.88 5.52 -5.07
CA ALA A 136 11.19 5.67 -6.47
C ALA A 136 12.08 4.52 -6.92
N GLY A 137 11.86 4.07 -8.15
CA GLY A 137 12.64 2.98 -8.69
C GLY A 137 12.51 2.87 -10.20
N PHE A 138 13.12 1.83 -10.74
CA PHE A 138 12.91 1.45 -12.13
C PHE A 138 12.92 -0.05 -12.30
N ARG A 139 12.26 -0.53 -13.35
CA ARG A 139 12.35 -1.92 -13.83
C ARG A 139 12.80 -1.93 -15.28
N TYR A 140 13.80 -2.74 -15.60
CA TYR A 140 14.35 -2.89 -16.94
C TYR A 140 14.19 -4.31 -17.45
N ASN A 141 13.62 -4.45 -18.65
CA ASN A 141 13.44 -5.73 -19.31
C ASN A 141 14.76 -6.17 -19.96
N ILE A 142 15.31 -7.30 -19.54
CA ILE A 142 16.60 -7.78 -20.07
C ILE A 142 16.37 -8.69 -21.28
N PHE A 143 15.64 -9.80 -21.12
CA PHE A 143 15.37 -10.80 -22.17
C PHE A 143 14.13 -11.64 -21.85
N TYR A 144 13.45 -12.21 -22.85
CA TYR A 144 12.34 -13.19 -22.72
C TYR A 144 11.34 -12.96 -21.56
N GLY A 145 11.01 -11.71 -21.26
CA GLY A 145 10.11 -11.35 -20.15
C GLY A 145 10.77 -11.22 -18.78
N SER A 146 12.07 -11.53 -18.63
CA SER A 146 12.86 -11.29 -17.41
C SER A 146 13.11 -9.81 -17.15
N TRP A 147 13.07 -9.43 -15.88
CA TRP A 147 13.21 -8.05 -15.41
C TRP A 147 14.25 -7.95 -14.31
N ILE A 148 14.98 -6.83 -14.31
CA ILE A 148 15.77 -6.37 -13.16
C ILE A 148 15.21 -5.05 -12.69
N GLY A 149 15.17 -4.81 -11.40
CA GLY A 149 14.76 -3.54 -10.84
C GLY A 149 15.62 -3.11 -9.68
N LEU A 150 15.64 -1.80 -9.48
CA LEU A 150 16.25 -1.15 -8.33
C LEU A 150 15.25 -0.13 -7.80
N ASP A 151 14.98 -0.20 -6.51
CA ASP A 151 14.12 0.75 -5.83
C ASP A 151 14.74 1.28 -4.56
N TYR A 152 14.39 2.52 -4.25
CA TYR A 152 14.62 3.15 -2.96
C TYR A 152 13.27 3.44 -2.33
N THR A 153 13.16 3.12 -1.05
CA THR A 153 11.95 3.35 -0.27
C THR A 153 12.32 4.00 1.05
N ASN A 154 11.65 5.10 1.41
CA ASN A 154 11.70 5.68 2.75
C ASN A 154 10.35 5.50 3.45
N ILE A 155 10.39 4.99 4.68
CA ILE A 155 9.21 4.82 5.52
C ILE A 155 9.41 5.63 6.79
N ASN A 156 8.44 6.47 7.13
CA ASN A 156 8.39 7.21 8.37
C ASN A 156 7.13 6.81 9.14
N SER A 157 7.30 6.36 10.37
CA SER A 157 6.22 5.90 11.23
C SER A 157 6.27 6.59 12.58
N SER A 158 5.10 6.99 13.07
CA SER A 158 4.90 7.64 14.35
C SER A 158 3.75 6.97 15.08
N SER A 159 3.91 6.79 16.38
CA SER A 159 2.90 6.38 17.34
C SER A 159 3.18 7.09 18.66
N THR A 160 2.25 7.01 19.61
CA THR A 160 2.40 7.64 20.93
C THR A 160 3.72 7.29 21.64
N HIS A 161 4.25 6.08 21.43
CA HIS A 161 5.46 5.63 22.12
C HIS A 161 6.68 5.47 21.22
N PHE A 162 6.53 5.66 19.90
CA PHE A 162 7.58 5.33 18.95
C PHE A 162 7.58 6.23 17.72
N ASN A 163 8.77 6.66 17.31
CA ASN A 163 8.99 7.38 16.07
C ASN A 163 10.19 6.73 15.37
N GLU A 164 10.00 6.31 14.13
CA GLU A 164 10.99 5.58 13.36
C GLU A 164 11.02 6.02 11.91
N ARG A 165 12.24 5.99 11.37
CA ARG A 165 12.53 6.18 9.97
C ARG A 165 13.36 5.02 9.44
N GLN A 166 12.88 4.38 8.40
CA GLN A 166 13.55 3.29 7.70
C GLN A 166 13.85 3.68 6.25
N ASN A 167 14.98 3.18 5.75
CA ASN A 167 15.41 3.40 4.36
C ASN A 167 15.81 2.05 3.77
N TYR A 168 15.23 1.72 2.63
CA TYR A 168 15.52 0.49 1.91
C TYR A 168 16.06 0.82 0.53
N ILE A 169 17.05 0.04 0.11
CA ILE A 169 17.43 -0.09 -1.29
C ILE A 169 17.22 -1.56 -1.62
N SER A 170 16.36 -1.83 -2.59
CA SER A 170 16.04 -3.20 -3.00
C SER A 170 16.49 -3.42 -4.43
N LEU A 171 17.13 -4.56 -4.66
CA LEU A 171 17.46 -5.05 -5.99
C LEU A 171 16.55 -6.25 -6.25
N ASP A 172 15.68 -6.14 -7.25
CA ASP A 172 14.79 -7.22 -7.66
C ASP A 172 15.22 -7.83 -9.00
N TYR A 173 15.04 -9.13 -9.12
CA TYR A 173 15.28 -9.85 -10.36
C TYR A 173 14.23 -10.95 -10.53
N THR A 174 13.49 -10.88 -11.63
CA THR A 174 12.49 -11.89 -12.00
C THR A 174 12.94 -12.59 -13.27
N LEU A 175 13.11 -13.91 -13.18
CA LEU A 175 13.43 -14.79 -14.30
C LEU A 175 12.18 -15.43 -14.86
N TYR A 176 11.98 -15.29 -16.16
CA TYR A 176 11.07 -16.14 -16.92
C TYR A 176 11.90 -17.09 -17.78
N LEU A 177 11.66 -18.39 -17.61
CA LEU A 177 12.31 -19.50 -18.32
C LEU A 177 11.33 -20.15 -19.29
#